data_AF-A0A4P5QDZ6-F1
#
_entry.id   AF-A0A4P5QDZ6-F1
#
_cell.length_a   1.000
_cell.length_b   1.000
_cell.length_c   1.000
_cell.angle_alpha   90.00
_cell.angle_beta   90.00
_cell.angle_gamma   90.00
#
_symmetry.space_group_name_H-M   'P 1'
#
loop_
_entity.id
_entity.type
_entity.pdbx_description
1 polymer ?
#
loop_
_entity_poly.entity_id
_entity_poly.type
_entity_poly.pdbx_seq_one_letter_code
_entity_poly.pdbx_strand_id
1 'polypeptide(L)' 'MKKYALILLAASTLIAAIPAQATEQSRQRQDARDVRQGTRQVSRDIKQECRDGLVGNADCRQDHRQNKQEGRDKARDIKY' A
#
# COMPACT_ATOMS: atom_id res chain seq x y z
N MET A 1 -48.64 -4.67 -2.20
CA MET A 1 -47.92 -4.30 -0.95
C MET A 1 -46.66 -5.15 -0.73
N LYS A 2 -46.74 -6.49 -0.68
CA LYS A 2 -45.57 -7.38 -0.51
C LYS A 2 -44.43 -7.17 -1.54
N LYS A 3 -44.74 -6.94 -2.82
CA LYS A 3 -43.74 -6.68 -3.87
C LYS A 3 -42.92 -5.41 -3.61
N TYR A 4 -43.56 -4.33 -3.15
CA TYR A 4 -42.88 -3.08 -2.81
C TYR A 4 -42.06 -3.18 -1.53
N ALA A 5 -42.54 -3.96 -0.54
CA ALA A 5 -41.79 -4.25 0.67
C ALA A 5 -40.48 -5.02 0.37
N LEU A 6 -40.53 -5.99 -0.54
CA LEU A 6 -39.32 -6.72 -0.97
C LEU A 6 -38.34 -5.84 -1.75
N ILE A 7 -38.83 -4.94 -2.60
CA ILE A 7 -37.98 -3.98 -3.34
C ILE A 7 -37.30 -3.00 -2.38
N LEU A 8 -38.03 -2.46 -1.40
CA LEU A 8 -37.48 -1.55 -0.38
C LEU A 8 -36.42 -2.23 0.49
N LEU A 9 -36.65 -3.50 0.85
CA LEU A 9 -35.72 -4.28 1.66
C LEU A 9 -34.45 -4.65 0.87
N ALA A 10 -34.57 -4.95 -0.42
CA ALA A 10 -33.39 -5.13 -1.28
C ALA A 10 -32.61 -3.81 -1.44
N ALA A 11 -33.29 -2.69 -1.66
CA ALA A 11 -32.65 -1.39 -1.82
C ALA A 11 -31.88 -0.92 -0.56
N SER A 12 -32.43 -1.16 0.63
CA SER A 12 -31.75 -0.80 1.89
C SER A 12 -30.47 -1.60 2.14
N THR A 13 -30.43 -2.88 1.76
CA THR A 13 -29.22 -3.71 1.88
C THR A 13 -28.09 -3.27 0.94
N LEU A 14 -28.42 -2.82 -0.27
CA LEU A 14 -27.46 -2.31 -1.24
C LEU A 14 -26.77 -1.02 -0.77
N ILE A 15 -27.51 -0.12 -0.11
CA ILE A 15 -26.95 1.14 0.40
C ILE A 15 -25.95 0.91 1.53
N ALA A 16 -26.16 -0.11 2.37
CA ALA A 16 -25.26 -0.44 3.47
C ALA A 16 -23.93 -1.09 3.01
N ALA A 17 -23.90 -1.72 1.83
CA ALA A 17 -22.70 -2.40 1.33
C ALA A 17 -21.63 -1.44 0.75
N ILE A 18 -22.04 -0.29 0.19
CA ILE A 18 -21.15 0.69 -0.44
C ILE A 18 -20.09 1.26 0.52
N PRO A 19 -20.42 1.73 1.74
CA PRO A 19 -19.42 2.32 2.63
C PRO A 19 -18.36 1.30 3.08
N ALA A 20 -18.70 0.03 3.26
CA ALA A 20 -17.75 -1.00 3.67
C ALA A 20 -16.62 -1.19 2.65
N GLN A 21 -16.95 -1.24 1.35
CA GLN A 21 -15.97 -1.39 0.28
C GLN A 21 -15.08 -0.16 0.12
N ALA A 22 -15.64 1.04 0.29
CA ALA A 22 -14.88 2.28 0.28
C ALA A 22 -13.88 2.35 1.44
N THR A 23 -14.24 1.85 2.63
CA THR A 23 -13.31 1.81 3.76
C THR A 23 -12.16 0.83 3.54
N GLU A 24 -12.44 -0.33 2.94
CA GLU A 24 -11.42 -1.34 2.70
C GLU A 24 -10.42 -0.91 1.64
N GLN A 25 -10.91 -0.34 0.53
CA GLN A 25 -10.07 0.24 -0.51
C GLN A 25 -9.23 1.42 0.04
N SER A 26 -9.79 2.22 0.95
CA SER A 26 -9.03 3.29 1.62
C SER A 26 -7.88 2.75 2.47
N ARG A 27 -8.12 1.69 3.26
CA ARG A 27 -7.09 1.02 4.06
C ARG A 27 -5.97 0.47 3.18
N GLN A 28 -6.31 -0.24 2.11
CA GLN A 28 -5.33 -0.78 1.17
C GLN A 28 -4.45 0.33 0.54
N ARG A 29 -5.03 1.48 0.18
CA ARG A 29 -4.26 2.64 -0.31
C ARG A 29 -3.33 3.21 0.76
N GLN A 30 -3.75 3.20 2.02
CA GLN A 30 -2.93 3.64 3.15
C GLN A 30 -1.77 2.68 3.39
N ASP A 31 -2.02 1.37 3.43
CA ASP A 31 -1.00 0.34 3.61
C ASP A 31 0.07 0.42 2.51
N ALA A 32 -0.36 0.60 1.25
CA ALA A 32 0.56 0.80 0.13
C ALA A 32 1.41 2.09 0.26
N ARG A 33 0.87 3.14 0.88
CA ARG A 33 1.66 4.35 1.20
C ARG A 33 2.66 4.07 2.30
N ASP A 34 2.26 3.36 3.35
CA ASP A 34 3.11 3.10 4.51
C ASP A 34 4.30 2.21 4.12
N VAL A 35 4.10 1.20 3.26
CA VAL A 35 5.19 0.44 2.64
C VAL A 35 6.16 1.36 1.90
N ARG A 36 5.66 2.26 1.05
CA ARG A 36 6.52 3.21 0.31
C ARG A 36 7.26 4.16 1.23
N GLN A 37 6.66 4.61 2.34
CA GLN A 37 7.34 5.47 3.31
C GLN A 37 8.43 4.71 4.08
N GLY A 38 8.13 3.47 4.52
CA GLY A 38 9.13 2.59 5.15
C GLY A 38 10.32 2.35 4.22
N THR A 39 10.07 2.00 2.95
CA THR A 39 11.14 1.82 1.96
C THR A 39 11.97 3.10 1.77
N ARG A 40 11.36 4.29 1.77
CA ARG A 40 12.10 5.56 1.67
C ARG A 40 13.01 5.78 2.87
N GLN A 41 12.57 5.41 4.07
CA GLN A 41 13.40 5.54 5.27
C GLN A 41 14.60 4.59 5.19
N VAL A 42 14.37 3.29 4.95
CA VAL A 42 15.45 2.31 4.77
C VAL A 42 16.42 2.73 3.64
N SER A 43 15.88 3.27 2.55
CA SER A 43 16.69 3.77 1.43
C SER A 43 17.58 4.96 1.82
N ARG A 44 17.19 5.78 2.80
CA ARG A 44 18.05 6.86 3.33
C ARG A 44 19.15 6.28 4.21
N ASP A 45 18.82 5.29 5.02
CA ASP A 45 19.76 4.64 5.94
C ASP A 45 20.87 3.92 5.14
N ILE A 46 20.49 3.11 4.13
CA ILE A 46 21.46 2.51 3.19
C ILE A 46 22.35 3.59 2.57
N LYS A 47 21.76 4.69 2.09
CA LYS A 47 22.53 5.78 1.47
C LYS A 47 23.51 6.44 2.45
N GLN A 48 23.16 6.48 3.74
CA GLN A 48 24.03 7.02 4.78
C GLN A 48 25.20 6.07 5.04
N GLU A 49 24.96 4.76 5.17
CA GLU A 49 26.03 3.75 5.28
C GLU A 49 27.04 3.82 4.13
N CYS A 50 26.56 4.10 2.91
CA CYS A 50 27.43 4.33 1.77
C CYS A 50 28.32 5.56 1.90
N ARG A 51 27.77 6.65 2.46
CA ARG A 51 28.52 7.90 2.68
C ARG A 51 29.57 7.73 3.75
N ASP A 52 29.24 6.93 4.77
CA ASP A 52 30.12 6.61 5.88
C ASP A 52 31.19 5.58 5.49
N GLY A 53 31.09 4.99 4.29
CA GLY A 53 32.09 4.08 3.73
C GLY A 53 32.08 2.69 4.37
N LEU A 54 30.98 2.31 5.04
CA LEU A 54 30.85 1.00 5.70
C LEU A 54 30.72 -0.15 4.69
N VAL A 55 30.32 0.16 3.46
CA VAL A 55 30.13 -0.79 2.35
C VAL A 55 30.75 -0.25 1.06
N GLY A 56 31.10 -1.16 0.15
CA GLY A 56 31.63 -0.80 -1.17
C GLY A 56 30.64 0.06 -1.97
N ASN A 57 31.16 1.04 -2.71
CA ASN A 57 30.33 1.98 -3.51
C ASN A 57 29.44 1.27 -4.55
N ALA A 58 29.90 0.14 -5.12
CA ALA A 58 29.12 -0.64 -6.07
C ALA A 58 27.96 -1.37 -5.38
N ASP A 59 28.26 -2.04 -4.27
CA ASP A 59 27.31 -2.83 -3.47
C ASP A 59 26.21 -1.93 -2.91
N CYS A 60 26.60 -0.82 -2.28
CA CYS A 60 25.69 0.23 -1.85
C CYS A 60 24.67 0.63 -2.92
N ARG A 61 25.14 0.89 -4.15
CA ARG A 61 24.27 1.35 -5.24
C ARG A 61 23.31 0.25 -5.68
N GLN A 62 23.75 -1.01 -5.61
CA GLN A 62 22.92 -2.17 -5.89
C GLN A 62 21.85 -2.35 -4.82
N ASP A 63 22.23 -2.37 -3.54
CA ASP A 63 21.30 -2.56 -2.42
C ASP A 63 20.24 -1.47 -2.37
N HIS A 64 20.66 -0.21 -2.58
CA HIS A 64 19.73 0.91 -2.65
C HIS A 64 18.75 0.80 -3.83
N ARG A 65 19.18 0.28 -4.99
CA ARG A 65 18.27 0.01 -6.12
C ARG A 65 17.33 -1.15 -5.82
N GLN A 66 17.85 -2.22 -5.25
CA GLN A 66 17.08 -3.42 -4.92
C GLN A 66 16.01 -3.11 -3.87
N ASN A 67 16.36 -2.46 -2.76
CA ASN A 67 15.39 -2.04 -1.74
C ASN A 67 14.26 -1.18 -2.33
N LYS A 68 14.59 -0.25 -3.24
CA LYS A 68 13.56 0.56 -3.93
C LYS A 68 12.66 -0.27 -4.83
N GLN A 69 13.21 -1.26 -5.53
CA GLN A 69 12.44 -2.12 -6.41
C GLN A 69 11.50 -3.01 -5.60
N GLU A 70 12.02 -3.69 -4.58
CA GLU A 70 11.24 -4.54 -3.69
C GLU A 70 10.12 -3.75 -2.99
N GLY A 71 10.40 -2.55 -2.49
CA GLY A 71 9.37 -1.71 -1.88
C GLY A 71 8.28 -1.25 -2.87
N ARG A 72 8.64 -1.02 -4.14
CA ARG A 72 7.65 -0.70 -5.19
C ARG A 72 6.79 -1.91 -5.52
N ASP A 73 7.38 -3.09 -5.59
CA ASP A 73 6.67 -4.33 -5.93
C ASP A 73 5.74 -4.73 -4.77
N LYS A 74 6.21 -4.71 -3.52
CA LYS A 74 5.37 -4.90 -2.32
C LYS A 74 4.19 -3.93 -2.27
N ALA A 75 4.41 -2.66 -2.62
CA ALA A 75 3.34 -1.66 -2.64
C ALA A 75 2.37 -1.81 -3.84
N ARG A 76 2.72 -2.57 -4.88
CA ARG A 76 1.82 -2.95 -6.00
C ARG A 76 1.02 -4.19 -5.67
N ASP A 77 1.59 -5.11 -4.90
CA ASP A 77 0.91 -6.34 -4.48
C ASP A 77 -0.27 -6.05 -3.54
N ILE A 78 -0.25 -4.89 -2.86
CA ILE A 78 -1.41 -4.36 -2.14
C ILE A 78 -2.43 -3.86 -3.18
N LYS A 79 -3.44 -4.70 -3.45
CA LYS A 79 -4.56 -4.39 -4.35
C LYS A 79 -5.55 -3.42 -3.70
N TYR A 80 -6.29 -2.69 -4.52
CA TYR A 80 -7.33 -1.71 -4.18
C TYR A 80 -8.69 -2.12 -4.76
#